data_AF-A0A3B0WW50-F1
#
_entry.id   AF-A0A3B0WW50-F1
#
_cell.length_a   1.000
_cell.length_b   1.000
_cell.length_c   1.000
_cell.angle_alpha   90.00
_cell.angle_beta   90.00
_cell.angle_gamma   90.00
#
_symmetry.space_group_name_H-M   'P 1'
#
loop_
_entity.id
_entity.type
_entity.pdbx_description
1 polymer ?
#
loop_
_entity_poly.entity_id
_entity_poly.type
_entity_poly.pdbx_seq_one_letter_code
_entity_poly.pdbx_strand_id
1 'polypeptide(L)' 'MRKQNLQVVISAGLISLGLASSADAALVSRLGGLTYYDDVANLTWLADANYAQTSGYDAGCKNANKSASL' A
#
# COMPACT_ATOMS: atom_id res chain seq x y z
N MET A 1 15.46 7.17 -42.25
CA MET A 1 15.16 5.76 -41.93
C MET A 1 14.37 5.13 -43.07
N ARG A 2 14.68 3.88 -43.47
CA ARG A 2 13.88 3.15 -44.47
C ARG A 2 12.50 2.80 -43.90
N LYS A 3 11.45 2.85 -44.73
CA LYS A 3 10.05 2.56 -44.32
C LYS A 3 9.89 1.19 -43.63
N GLN A 4 10.69 0.21 -44.02
CA GLN A 4 10.75 -1.13 -43.41
C GLN A 4 11.19 -1.09 -41.93
N ASN A 5 12.18 -0.27 -41.58
CA ASN A 5 12.67 -0.17 -40.21
C ASN A 5 11.63 0.53 -39.30
N LEU A 6 10.89 1.49 -39.86
CA LEU A 6 9.82 2.17 -39.13
C LEU A 6 8.65 1.23 -38.81
N GLN A 7 8.28 0.37 -39.76
CA GLN A 7 7.23 -0.65 -39.54
C GLN A 7 7.63 -1.66 -38.47
N VAL A 8 8.87 -2.16 -38.51
CA VAL A 8 9.38 -3.10 -37.49
C VAL A 8 9.34 -2.49 -36.09
N VAL A 9 9.72 -1.21 -35.94
CA VAL A 9 9.68 -0.51 -34.64
C VAL A 9 8.24 -0.34 -34.14
N ILE A 10 7.30 0.02 -35.03
CA ILE A 10 5.89 0.17 -34.65
C ILE A 10 5.29 -1.18 -34.25
N SER A 11 5.54 -2.24 -35.02
CA SER A 11 5.06 -3.59 -34.71
C SER A 11 5.63 -4.12 -33.39
N ALA A 12 6.94 -3.95 -33.16
CA ALA A 12 7.57 -4.34 -31.91
C ALA A 12 7.03 -3.55 -30.70
N GLY A 13 6.76 -2.24 -30.88
CA GLY A 13 6.14 -1.40 -29.87
C GLY A 13 4.72 -1.85 -29.51
N LEU A 14 3.89 -2.12 -30.52
CA LEU A 14 2.51 -2.60 -30.32
C LEU A 14 2.46 -3.97 -29.66
N ILE A 15 3.37 -4.89 -30.01
CA ILE A 15 3.47 -6.20 -29.36
C ILE A 15 3.88 -6.05 -27.89
N SER A 16 4.86 -5.19 -27.60
CA SER A 16 5.30 -4.94 -26.22
C SER A 16 4.18 -4.34 -25.35
N LEU A 17 3.35 -3.45 -25.92
CA LEU A 17 2.17 -2.90 -25.26
C LEU A 17 1.07 -3.95 -25.06
N GLY A 18 0.86 -4.84 -26.03
CA GLY A 18 -0.15 -5.90 -25.96
C GLY A 18 0.19 -7.03 -24.98
N LEU A 19 1.44 -7.15 -24.56
CA LEU A 19 1.92 -8.13 -23.59
C LEU A 19 2.03 -7.57 -22.17
N ALA A 20 1.70 -6.29 -21.94
CA ALA A 20 1.70 -5.70 -20.61
C ALA A 20 0.57 -6.29 -19.75
N SER A 21 0.91 -6.97 -18.66
CA SER A 21 -0.05 -7.44 -17.65
C SER A 21 -0.35 -6.35 -16.62
N SER A 22 -1.56 -6.32 -16.07
CA SER A 22 -1.86 -5.53 -14.87
C SER A 22 -1.18 -6.15 -13.65
N ALA A 23 -0.68 -5.30 -12.75
CA ALA A 23 -0.30 -5.69 -11.40
C ALA A 23 -1.38 -5.18 -10.46
N ASP A 24 -2.16 -6.10 -9.91
CA ASP A 24 -3.25 -5.79 -8.98
C ASP A 24 -2.74 -5.92 -7.53
N ALA A 25 -2.97 -4.88 -6.72
CA ALA A 25 -2.65 -4.85 -5.30
C ALA A 25 -3.91 -4.36 -4.56
N ALA A 26 -4.78 -5.30 -4.22
CA ALA A 26 -6.06 -4.98 -3.64
C ALA A 26 -5.98 -4.89 -2.12
N LEU A 27 -6.48 -3.79 -1.56
CA LEU A 27 -6.74 -3.68 -0.13
C LEU A 27 -8.22 -3.92 0.13
N VAL A 28 -8.53 -5.04 0.78
CA VAL A 28 -9.90 -5.44 1.07
C VAL A 28 -10.28 -4.95 2.47
N SER A 29 -11.28 -4.06 2.53
CA SER A 29 -11.82 -3.57 3.80
C SER A 29 -12.42 -4.71 4.64
N ARG A 30 -12.12 -4.71 5.93
CA ARG A 30 -12.64 -5.67 6.92
C ARG A 30 -12.99 -4.95 8.21
N LEU A 31 -13.71 -5.64 9.10
CA LEU A 31 -14.07 -5.15 10.44
C LEU A 31 -14.75 -3.77 10.41
N GLY A 32 -15.65 -3.56 9.45
CA GLY A 32 -16.36 -2.27 9.30
C GLY A 32 -15.47 -1.09 8.91
N GLY A 33 -14.31 -1.33 8.30
CA GLY A 33 -13.38 -0.29 7.86
C GLY A 33 -12.24 0.00 8.83
N LEU A 34 -12.13 -0.75 9.94
CA LEU A 34 -11.04 -0.60 10.90
C LEU A 34 -9.72 -1.22 10.42
N THR A 35 -9.78 -2.11 9.43
CA THR A 35 -8.62 -2.83 8.91
C THR A 35 -8.73 -3.06 7.41
N TYR A 36 -7.59 -3.21 6.76
CA TYR A 36 -7.47 -3.60 5.37
C TYR A 36 -6.61 -4.86 5.25
N TYR A 37 -7.14 -5.87 4.57
CA TYR A 37 -6.39 -7.06 4.21
C TYR A 37 -5.68 -6.86 2.88
N ASP A 38 -4.38 -7.13 2.88
CA ASP A 38 -3.49 -7.10 1.73
C ASP A 38 -3.36 -8.54 1.18
N ASP A 39 -3.85 -8.75 -0.04
CA ASP A 39 -3.90 -10.07 -0.68
C ASP A 39 -2.58 -10.52 -1.31
N VAL A 40 -1.64 -9.59 -1.50
CA VAL A 40 -0.29 -9.88 -2.00
C VAL A 40 0.64 -10.24 -0.85
N ALA A 41 0.66 -9.42 0.21
CA ALA A 41 1.53 -9.63 1.36
C ALA A 41 0.97 -10.64 2.37
N ASN A 42 -0.32 -10.99 2.28
CA ASN A 42 -1.04 -11.82 3.24
C ASN A 42 -0.97 -11.28 4.67
N LEU A 43 -1.22 -9.97 4.83
CA LEU A 43 -1.22 -9.28 6.11
C LEU A 43 -2.50 -8.46 6.27
N THR A 44 -2.85 -8.15 7.52
CA THR A 44 -3.95 -7.23 7.83
C THR A 44 -3.38 -5.98 8.46
N TRP A 45 -3.58 -4.85 7.79
CA TRP A 45 -3.16 -3.52 8.25
C TRP A 45 -4.27 -2.84 9.05
N LEU A 46 -3.88 -2.07 10.05
CA LEU A 46 -4.77 -1.12 10.71
C LEU A 46 -5.10 0.04 9.76
N ALA A 47 -6.37 0.45 9.73
CA ALA A 47 -6.79 1.62 8.98
C ALA A 47 -6.21 2.93 9.55
N ASP A 48 -5.99 2.97 10.87
CA ASP A 48 -5.30 4.06 11.56
C ASP A 48 -3.91 3.62 12.02
N ALA A 49 -2.86 4.12 11.36
CA ALA A 49 -1.47 3.83 11.70
C ALA A 49 -1.04 4.42 13.07
N ASN A 50 -1.77 5.41 13.60
CA ASN A 50 -1.51 6.02 14.90
C ASN A 50 -2.31 5.37 16.04
N TYR A 51 -3.03 4.26 15.77
CA TYR A 51 -3.96 3.67 16.73
C TYR A 51 -3.30 3.32 18.07
N ALA A 52 -2.01 2.98 18.11
CA ALA A 52 -1.28 2.72 19.36
C ALA A 52 -1.30 3.92 20.33
N GLN A 53 -1.18 5.15 19.82
CA GLN A 53 -1.22 6.37 20.61
C GLN A 53 -2.63 6.72 21.08
N THR A 54 -3.63 6.56 20.20
CA THR A 54 -5.02 7.01 20.45
C THR A 54 -5.84 5.99 21.25
N SER A 55 -5.51 4.71 21.15
CA SER A 55 -6.13 3.63 21.94
C SER A 55 -5.72 3.61 23.40
N GLY A 56 -4.65 4.33 23.77
CA GLY A 56 -4.10 4.36 25.13
C GLY A 56 -3.13 3.22 25.46
N TYR A 57 -2.85 2.30 24.54
CA TYR A 57 -1.82 1.27 24.73
C TYR A 57 -0.40 1.86 24.85
N ASP A 58 -0.14 3.01 24.22
CA ASP A 58 1.13 3.76 24.34
C ASP A 58 1.07 4.90 25.41
N ALA A 59 0.09 4.88 26.33
CA ALA A 59 -0.05 5.94 27.34
C ALA A 59 1.04 5.90 28.45
N GLY A 60 1.78 4.80 28.57
CA GLY A 60 2.71 4.55 29.69
C GLY A 60 3.84 5.57 29.82
N CYS A 61 4.30 6.16 28.72
CA CYS A 61 5.44 7.08 28.74
C CYS A 61 5.06 8.54 29.02
N LYS A 62 3.79 8.93 28.85
CA LYS A 62 3.35 10.34 29.04
C LYS A 62 3.12 10.70 30.51
N ASN A 63 2.83 9.72 31.35
CA ASN A 63 2.42 9.95 32.73
C ASN A 63 3.57 9.82 33.75
N ALA A 64 4.69 9.17 33.39
CA ALA A 64 5.84 8.99 34.28
C ALA A 64 6.47 10.32 34.76
N ASN A 65 6.39 11.38 33.95
CA ASN A 65 6.87 12.72 34.33
C ASN A 65 5.82 13.62 35.00
N LYS A 66 4.53 13.23 35.03
CA LYS A 66 3.50 14.01 35.75
C LYS A 66 3.43 13.67 37.23
N SER A 67 3.80 12.45 37.61
CA SER A 67 3.82 12.00 39.00
C SER A 67 4.99 12.56 39.82
N ALA A 68 6.03 13.07 39.16
CA ALA A 68 7.22 13.64 39.80
C ALA A 68 7.09 15.15 40.10
N SER A 69 5.93 15.76 39.83
CA SER A 69 5.68 17.20 39.99
C SER A 69 4.63 17.53 41.07
N LEU A 70 4.31 16.59 41.95
CA LEU A 70 3.40 16.79 43.10
C LEU A 70 4.14 16.63 44.42
#